data_AF-A0A9X4EA58-F1
#
_entry.id   AF-A0A9X4EA58-F1
#
_cell.length_a   1.000
_cell.length_b   1.000
_cell.length_c   1.000
_cell.angle_alpha   90.00
_cell.angle_beta   90.00
_cell.angle_gamma   90.00
#
_symmetry.space_group_name_H-M   'P 1'
#
loop_
_entity.id
_entity.type
_entity.pdbx_description
1 polymer ?
#
loop_
_entity_poly.entity_id
_entity_poly.type
_entity_poly.pdbx_seq_one_letter_code
_entity_poly.pdbx_strand_id
1 'polypeptide(L)'
;MSKTTNKFSPEVRARAVRLVLDHEKDHPSRWAAVMSIAAKIGCSGQTLNEWVKKAEVEAGTRAGVPSDVAERLKALERENRELRQANDILRKASAYFCGGGARPPVQAMIAFIDEHRGAHGVEPICQVLPIAPSTYHRHASRRSNPDRLPARAKRDTRLKVAIRRVFDENFAVYGVRKVWHQLKREGQAIARCTVARLMRDLGLRGVIRGKPVRTTVSDKAAPCPLDHVNRQFHAPRPNMLWLSDFTYVATWQGFVYVAFVIDAYARRIVGWRVSRTAHAAFVLDALEQALHERQPAKHGGLVHHSDRGVQYVSIKYTERLADAGIEPSVGSVGDSYDNALAETINGLYKAEVIHRRGPWRSFEAVEYATLEWVDWFNHRRILGPIGNIPPAEAEARFHAMTDTPAMAA
;
A
#
# COMPACT_ATOMS: atom_id res chain seq x y z
N MET A 1 -43.36 27.55 -22.61
CA MET A 1 -44.80 27.62 -22.97
C MET A 1 -45.20 29.09 -23.03
N SER A 2 -45.53 29.59 -24.21
CA SER A 2 -46.07 30.95 -24.40
C SER A 2 -47.34 31.09 -23.56
N LYS A 3 -47.35 31.99 -22.58
CA LYS A 3 -48.57 32.34 -21.84
C LYS A 3 -49.47 33.10 -22.81
N THR A 4 -50.40 32.40 -23.46
CA THR A 4 -51.46 33.05 -24.22
C THR A 4 -52.22 33.96 -23.27
N THR A 5 -51.99 35.28 -23.38
CA THR A 5 -52.68 36.29 -22.60
C THR A 5 -54.15 36.23 -22.96
N ASN A 6 -54.93 35.59 -22.09
CA ASN A 6 -56.33 35.35 -22.32
C ASN A 6 -57.07 36.70 -22.25
N LYS A 7 -57.78 37.05 -23.34
CA LYS A 7 -58.28 38.40 -23.67
C LYS A 7 -59.28 38.99 -22.65
N PHE A 8 -59.78 38.19 -21.72
CA PHE A 8 -60.78 38.57 -20.71
C PHE A 8 -60.24 38.43 -19.29
N SER A 9 -60.45 39.44 -18.44
CA SER A 9 -60.04 39.41 -17.03
C SER A 9 -60.85 38.35 -16.23
N PRO A 10 -60.30 37.84 -15.10
CA PRO A 10 -61.01 36.89 -14.23
C PRO A 10 -62.37 37.41 -13.75
N GLU A 11 -62.46 38.70 -13.43
CA GLU A 11 -63.70 39.36 -13.00
C GLU A 11 -64.77 39.34 -14.10
N VAL A 12 -64.37 39.61 -15.35
CA VAL A 12 -65.28 39.57 -16.49
C VAL A 12 -65.80 38.15 -16.72
N ARG A 13 -64.97 37.12 -16.53
CA ARG A 13 -65.40 35.72 -16.65
C ARG A 13 -66.34 35.31 -15.53
N ALA A 14 -66.03 35.65 -14.28
CA ALA A 14 -66.89 35.37 -13.13
C ALA A 14 -68.27 36.04 -13.29
N ARG A 15 -68.29 37.30 -13.73
CA ARG A 15 -69.53 38.02 -14.05
C ARG A 15 -70.31 37.37 -15.19
N ALA A 16 -69.62 36.96 -16.25
CA ALA A 16 -70.24 36.30 -17.40
C ALA A 16 -70.92 34.98 -17.01
N VAL A 17 -70.23 34.16 -16.22
CA VAL A 17 -70.75 32.89 -15.70
C VAL A 17 -71.95 33.12 -14.80
N ARG A 18 -71.86 34.07 -13.85
CA ARG A 18 -72.97 34.43 -12.96
C ARG A 18 -74.21 34.85 -13.75
N LEU A 19 -74.06 35.72 -14.74
CA LEU A 19 -75.17 36.17 -15.59
C LEU A 19 -75.85 35.01 -16.33
N VAL A 20 -75.10 33.98 -16.77
CA VAL A 20 -75.69 32.80 -17.42
C VAL A 20 -76.49 31.96 -16.43
N LEU A 21 -75.97 31.76 -15.22
CA LEU A 21 -76.64 30.96 -14.19
C LEU A 21 -77.89 31.66 -13.63
N ASP A 22 -77.83 32.98 -13.41
CA ASP A 22 -78.93 33.78 -12.85
C ASP A 22 -80.11 33.90 -13.83
N HIS A 23 -79.82 34.04 -15.14
CA HIS A 23 -80.84 34.25 -16.19
C HIS A 23 -81.18 32.97 -16.98
N GLU A 24 -80.79 31.79 -16.51
CA GLU A 24 -81.06 30.53 -17.22
C GLU A 24 -82.56 30.29 -17.44
N LYS A 25 -83.39 30.70 -16.47
CA LYS A 25 -84.86 30.55 -16.50
C LYS A 25 -85.58 31.55 -17.41
N ASP A 26 -84.91 32.64 -17.78
CA ASP A 26 -85.47 33.70 -18.63
C ASP A 26 -85.30 33.41 -20.13
N HIS A 27 -84.70 32.26 -20.47
CA HIS A 27 -84.37 31.86 -21.83
C HIS A 27 -84.92 30.46 -22.16
N PRO A 28 -85.27 30.19 -23.44
CA PRO A 28 -85.89 28.93 -23.86
C PRO A 28 -84.96 27.71 -23.72
N SER A 29 -83.65 27.93 -23.63
CA SER A 29 -82.68 26.90 -23.25
C SER A 29 -81.42 27.54 -22.67
N ARG A 30 -80.66 26.76 -21.90
CA ARG A 30 -79.35 27.17 -21.39
C ARG A 30 -78.37 27.61 -22.48
N TRP A 31 -78.40 26.94 -23.64
CA TRP A 31 -77.58 27.34 -24.79
C TRP A 31 -78.02 28.70 -25.37
N ALA A 32 -79.34 28.98 -25.37
CA ALA A 32 -79.85 30.29 -25.77
C ALA A 32 -79.41 31.40 -24.79
N ALA A 33 -79.40 31.13 -23.48
CA ALA A 33 -78.85 32.03 -22.46
C ALA A 33 -77.36 32.30 -22.69
N VAL A 34 -76.57 31.24 -22.92
CA VAL A 34 -75.13 31.33 -23.22
C VAL A 34 -74.87 32.15 -24.49
N MET A 35 -75.60 31.92 -25.59
CA MET A 35 -75.41 32.66 -26.83
C MET A 35 -75.78 34.15 -26.70
N SER A 36 -76.89 34.45 -26.01
CA SER A 36 -77.34 35.81 -25.73
C SER A 36 -76.32 36.60 -24.90
N ILE A 37 -75.80 35.99 -23.84
CA ILE A 37 -74.87 36.63 -22.92
C ILE A 37 -73.45 36.71 -23.52
N ALA A 38 -73.02 35.69 -24.27
CA ALA A 38 -71.74 35.71 -24.97
C ALA A 38 -71.66 36.84 -26.01
N ALA A 39 -72.74 37.07 -26.77
CA ALA A 39 -72.82 38.16 -27.73
C ALA A 39 -72.69 39.55 -27.06
N LYS A 40 -73.29 39.73 -25.88
CA LYS A 40 -73.22 40.99 -25.11
C LYS A 40 -71.86 41.23 -24.44
N ILE A 41 -71.12 40.17 -24.11
CA ILE A 41 -69.80 40.24 -23.47
C ILE A 41 -68.65 40.27 -24.50
N GLY A 42 -68.93 39.92 -25.75
CA GLY A 42 -67.96 39.93 -26.85
C GLY A 42 -67.08 38.69 -26.91
N CYS A 43 -67.54 37.54 -26.39
CA CYS A 43 -66.86 36.24 -26.49
C CYS A 43 -67.67 35.25 -27.34
N SER A 44 -67.05 34.15 -27.76
CA SER A 44 -67.79 33.09 -28.46
C SER A 44 -68.70 32.33 -27.48
N GLY A 45 -69.88 31.90 -27.95
CA GLY A 45 -70.80 31.10 -27.13
C GLY A 45 -70.17 29.81 -26.60
N GLN A 46 -69.27 29.19 -27.39
CA GLN A 46 -68.52 28.02 -26.95
C GLN A 46 -67.54 28.34 -25.82
N THR A 47 -66.84 29.48 -25.88
CA THR A 47 -65.93 29.94 -24.82
C THR A 47 -66.68 30.22 -23.51
N LEU A 48 -67.83 30.89 -23.57
CA LEU A 48 -68.65 31.13 -22.37
C LEU A 48 -69.21 29.82 -21.81
N ASN A 49 -69.64 28.90 -22.67
CA ASN A 49 -70.07 27.56 -22.25
C ASN A 49 -68.95 26.81 -21.51
N GLU A 50 -67.71 26.87 -21.99
CA GLU A 50 -66.56 26.26 -21.31
C GLU A 50 -66.28 26.89 -19.94
N TRP A 51 -66.44 28.21 -19.79
CA TRP A 51 -66.32 28.87 -18.49
C TRP A 51 -67.40 28.44 -17.52
N VAL A 52 -68.66 28.36 -17.97
CA VAL A 52 -69.76 27.90 -17.13
C VAL A 52 -69.55 26.43 -16.73
N LYS A 53 -69.18 25.56 -17.67
CA LYS A 53 -68.83 24.15 -17.37
C LYS A 53 -67.71 24.03 -16.35
N LYS A 54 -66.66 24.87 -16.47
CA LYS A 54 -65.55 24.89 -15.52
C LYS A 54 -65.99 25.35 -14.13
N ALA A 55 -66.81 26.40 -14.05
CA ALA A 55 -67.35 26.89 -12.78
C ALA A 55 -68.29 25.88 -12.10
N GLU A 56 -69.08 25.13 -12.86
CA GLU A 56 -69.92 24.05 -12.30
C GLU A 56 -69.10 22.86 -11.78
N VAL A 57 -67.96 22.56 -12.42
CA VAL A 57 -67.02 21.55 -11.92
C VAL A 57 -66.34 22.05 -10.64
N GLU A 58 -65.96 23.33 -10.58
CA GLU A 58 -65.40 23.96 -9.37
C GLU A 58 -66.43 24.05 -8.23
N ALA A 59 -67.71 24.26 -8.53
CA ALA A 59 -68.82 24.29 -7.57
C ALA A 59 -69.37 22.89 -7.19
N GLY A 60 -68.85 21.81 -7.79
CA GLY A 60 -69.29 20.44 -7.55
C GLY A 60 -70.67 20.08 -8.12
N THR A 61 -71.29 20.96 -8.91
CA THR A 61 -72.60 20.75 -9.55
C THR A 61 -72.50 19.86 -10.79
N ARG A 62 -71.29 19.73 -11.37
CA ARG A 62 -71.01 18.91 -12.55
C ARG A 62 -69.85 17.95 -12.26
N ALA A 63 -69.97 16.71 -12.75
CA ALA A 63 -68.89 15.72 -12.67
C ALA A 63 -67.63 16.22 -13.40
N GLY A 64 -66.52 16.29 -12.67
CA GLY A 64 -65.21 16.71 -13.14
C GLY A 64 -64.25 16.86 -11.95
N VAL A 65 -62.94 16.93 -12.21
CA VAL A 65 -61.94 17.20 -11.16
C VAL A 65 -61.76 18.72 -11.07
N PRO A 66 -62.05 19.35 -9.92
CA PRO A 66 -61.78 20.76 -9.70
C PRO A 66 -60.30 21.11 -9.96
N SER A 67 -60.03 22.34 -10.42
CA SER A 67 -58.69 22.74 -10.84
C SER A 67 -57.66 22.66 -9.70
N ASP A 68 -58.07 23.01 -8.48
CA ASP A 68 -57.29 22.90 -7.25
C ASP A 68 -57.00 21.44 -6.89
N VAL A 69 -57.98 20.54 -7.03
CA VAL A 69 -57.81 19.10 -6.83
C VAL A 69 -56.84 18.53 -7.87
N ALA A 70 -56.93 18.95 -9.13
CA ALA A 70 -56.02 18.52 -10.19
C ALA A 70 -54.57 19.00 -9.96
N GLU A 71 -54.38 20.23 -9.48
CA GLU A 71 -53.05 20.74 -9.10
C GLU A 71 -52.49 20.00 -7.88
N ARG A 72 -53.32 19.74 -6.87
CA ARG A 72 -52.94 18.96 -5.69
C ARG A 72 -52.58 17.52 -6.04
N LEU A 73 -53.34 16.87 -6.94
CA LEU A 73 -53.03 15.52 -7.43
C LEU A 73 -51.66 15.50 -8.12
N LYS A 74 -51.37 16.46 -8.99
CA LYS A 74 -50.06 16.56 -9.64
C LYS A 74 -48.92 16.77 -8.63
N ALA A 75 -49.15 17.61 -7.61
CA ALA A 75 -48.17 17.83 -6.55
C ALA A 75 -47.92 16.55 -5.73
N LEU A 76 -48.98 15.86 -5.34
CA LEU A 76 -48.91 14.59 -4.60
C LEU A 76 -48.29 13.46 -5.42
N GLU A 77 -48.61 13.36 -6.71
CA GLU A 77 -47.99 12.38 -7.61
C GLU A 77 -46.49 12.60 -7.74
N ARG A 78 -46.06 13.87 -7.81
CA ARG A 78 -44.65 14.24 -7.81
C ARG A 78 -43.99 13.86 -6.49
N GLU A 79 -44.58 14.24 -5.36
CA GLU A 79 -44.07 13.91 -4.03
C GLU A 79 -43.99 12.40 -3.83
N ASN A 80 -45.01 11.64 -4.24
CA ASN A 80 -45.02 10.19 -4.13
C ASN A 80 -43.90 9.55 -4.96
N ARG A 81 -43.59 10.10 -6.13
CA ARG A 81 -42.47 9.65 -6.96
C ARG A 81 -41.13 9.93 -6.28
N GLU A 82 -40.93 11.13 -5.74
CA GLU A 82 -39.71 11.52 -5.01
C GLU A 82 -39.52 10.65 -3.75
N LEU A 83 -40.60 10.40 -3.00
CA LEU A 83 -40.60 9.52 -1.82
C LEU A 83 -40.33 8.05 -2.17
N ARG A 84 -40.91 7.54 -3.26
CA ARG A 84 -40.61 6.17 -3.75
C ARG A 84 -39.15 6.03 -4.13
N GLN A 85 -38.60 7.03 -4.81
CA GLN A 85 -37.19 7.06 -5.17
C GLN A 85 -36.30 7.09 -3.93
N ALA A 86 -36.59 7.97 -2.96
CA ALA A 86 -35.86 8.07 -1.71
C ALA A 86 -35.88 6.75 -0.90
N ASN A 87 -37.04 6.10 -0.83
CA ASN A 87 -37.17 4.79 -0.18
C ASN A 87 -36.35 3.69 -0.87
N ASP A 88 -36.30 3.64 -2.20
CA ASP A 88 -35.46 2.67 -2.90
C ASP A 88 -33.96 2.92 -2.63
N ILE A 89 -33.53 4.18 -2.61
CA ILE A 89 -32.17 4.57 -2.24
C ILE A 89 -31.86 4.12 -0.81
N LEU A 90 -32.74 4.40 0.16
CA LEU A 90 -32.57 3.99 1.56
C LEU A 90 -32.47 2.47 1.71
N ARG A 91 -33.32 1.72 1.00
CA ARG A 91 -33.29 0.26 1.03
C ARG A 91 -31.96 -0.29 0.51
N LYS A 92 -31.48 0.23 -0.62
CA LYS A 92 -30.18 -0.14 -1.20
C LYS A 92 -29.00 0.29 -0.33
N ALA A 93 -29.05 1.49 0.23
CA ALA A 93 -28.04 2.02 1.13
C ALA A 93 -27.97 1.18 2.42
N SER A 94 -29.12 0.82 2.99
CA SER A 94 -29.19 -0.05 4.17
C SER A 94 -28.44 -1.36 3.91
N ALA A 95 -28.79 -2.08 2.84
CA ALA A 95 -28.11 -3.31 2.45
C ALA A 95 -26.60 -3.13 2.20
N TYR A 96 -26.19 -2.02 1.58
CA TYR A 96 -24.79 -1.73 1.25
C TYR A 96 -23.95 -1.38 2.48
N PHE A 97 -24.53 -0.68 3.47
CA PHE A 97 -23.81 -0.18 4.65
C PHE A 97 -24.03 -1.05 5.91
N CYS A 98 -24.78 -2.16 5.84
CA CYS A 98 -25.12 -3.04 6.98
C CYS A 98 -23.95 -3.43 7.90
N GLY A 99 -22.71 -3.46 7.41
CA GLY A 99 -21.52 -3.81 8.21
C GLY A 99 -20.79 -2.63 8.88
N GLY A 100 -21.23 -1.38 8.68
CA GLY A 100 -20.56 -0.17 9.16
C GLY A 100 -21.26 0.48 10.36
N GLY A 101 -20.50 1.14 11.24
CA GLY A 101 -21.05 1.89 12.39
C GLY A 101 -21.95 3.07 11.99
N ALA A 102 -22.40 3.85 12.99
CA ALA A 102 -23.45 4.88 12.87
C ALA A 102 -23.30 5.93 11.74
N ARG A 103 -22.11 6.09 11.16
CA ARG A 103 -21.89 6.89 9.94
C ARG A 103 -20.95 6.17 8.97
N PRO A 104 -21.41 5.84 7.75
CA PRO A 104 -20.54 5.25 6.73
C PRO A 104 -19.35 6.18 6.38
N PRO A 105 -18.16 5.63 6.09
CA PRO A 105 -17.02 6.43 5.67
C PRO A 105 -17.32 7.12 4.33
N VAL A 106 -16.81 8.36 4.17
CA VAL A 106 -17.06 9.18 2.98
C VAL A 106 -16.69 8.45 1.67
N GLN A 107 -15.65 7.62 1.69
CA GLN A 107 -15.26 6.82 0.53
C GLN A 107 -16.31 5.78 0.13
N ALA A 108 -16.96 5.13 1.11
CA ALA A 108 -18.03 4.17 0.84
C ALA A 108 -19.30 4.87 0.33
N MET A 109 -19.63 6.05 0.85
CA MET A 109 -20.74 6.86 0.31
C MET A 109 -20.48 7.30 -1.14
N ILE A 110 -19.24 7.72 -1.45
CA ILE A 110 -18.86 8.06 -2.83
C ILE A 110 -18.95 6.84 -3.76
N ALA A 111 -18.49 5.66 -3.31
CA ALA A 111 -18.60 4.43 -4.08
C ALA A 111 -20.07 4.06 -4.37
N PHE A 112 -20.94 4.17 -3.37
CA PHE A 112 -22.37 3.95 -3.52
C PHE A 112 -23.00 4.92 -4.54
N ILE A 113 -22.67 6.22 -4.47
CA ILE A 113 -23.11 7.20 -5.47
C ILE A 113 -22.61 6.79 -6.86
N ASP A 114 -21.35 6.38 -6.99
CA ASP A 114 -20.78 6.00 -8.27
C ASP A 114 -21.48 4.80 -8.92
N GLU A 115 -21.97 3.85 -8.13
CA GLU A 115 -22.71 2.67 -8.59
C GLU A 115 -24.17 2.99 -8.95
N HIS A 116 -24.80 3.90 -8.22
CA HIS A 116 -26.25 4.16 -8.33
C HIS A 116 -26.61 5.45 -9.08
N ARG A 117 -25.63 6.30 -9.42
CA ARG A 117 -25.87 7.59 -10.12
C ARG A 117 -26.60 7.45 -11.45
N GLY A 118 -26.44 6.32 -12.15
CA GLY A 118 -27.10 6.06 -13.43
C GLY A 118 -28.61 5.82 -13.29
N ALA A 119 -29.04 5.25 -12.16
CA ALA A 119 -30.45 4.96 -11.91
C ALA A 119 -31.19 6.11 -11.19
N HIS A 120 -30.50 6.80 -10.28
CA HIS A 120 -31.13 7.75 -9.36
C HIS A 120 -30.66 9.19 -9.49
N GLY A 121 -29.58 9.46 -10.23
CA GLY A 121 -28.91 10.77 -10.21
C GLY A 121 -28.10 11.00 -8.94
N VAL A 122 -27.18 11.97 -8.97
CA VAL A 122 -26.26 12.23 -7.84
C VAL A 122 -26.98 12.97 -6.72
N GLU A 123 -27.78 13.98 -7.06
CA GLU A 123 -28.45 14.88 -6.13
C GLU A 123 -29.48 14.15 -5.27
N PRO A 124 -30.37 13.27 -5.81
CA PRO A 124 -31.29 12.51 -4.98
C PRO A 124 -30.58 11.55 -4.01
N ILE A 125 -29.47 10.93 -4.43
CA ILE A 125 -28.67 10.09 -3.54
C ILE A 125 -28.02 10.92 -2.43
N CYS A 126 -27.49 12.11 -2.75
CA CYS A 126 -26.87 13.01 -1.76
C CYS A 126 -27.89 13.68 -0.82
N GLN A 127 -29.17 13.75 -1.19
CA GLN A 127 -30.22 14.20 -0.28
C GLN A 127 -30.56 13.13 0.76
N VAL A 128 -30.55 11.86 0.35
CA VAL A 128 -30.86 10.72 1.23
C VAL A 128 -29.66 10.35 2.11
N LEU A 129 -28.43 10.41 1.57
CA LEU A 129 -27.21 10.13 2.32
C LEU A 129 -26.65 11.42 2.96
N PRO A 130 -26.00 11.35 4.14
CA PRO A 130 -25.44 12.52 4.82
C PRO A 130 -24.10 12.99 4.18
N ILE A 131 -24.11 13.28 2.87
CA ILE A 131 -22.98 13.74 2.06
C ILE A 131 -23.40 14.90 1.14
N ALA A 132 -22.62 15.99 1.15
CA ALA A 132 -22.90 17.12 0.27
C ALA A 132 -22.54 16.81 -1.20
N PRO A 133 -23.37 17.20 -2.20
CA PRO A 133 -23.07 17.02 -3.63
C PRO A 133 -21.71 17.60 -4.04
N SER A 134 -21.35 18.77 -3.48
CA SER A 134 -20.04 19.41 -3.70
C SER A 134 -18.86 18.53 -3.29
N THR A 135 -19.03 17.67 -2.29
CA THR A 135 -17.99 16.72 -1.86
C THR A 135 -17.81 15.61 -2.90
N TYR A 136 -18.90 15.10 -3.47
CA TYR A 136 -18.85 14.13 -4.56
C TYR A 136 -18.19 14.71 -5.81
N HIS A 137 -18.65 15.87 -6.30
CA HIS A 137 -18.05 16.49 -7.50
C HIS A 137 -16.60 16.92 -7.29
N ARG A 138 -16.22 17.34 -6.08
CA ARG A 138 -14.81 17.59 -5.73
C ARG A 138 -13.98 16.30 -5.77
N HIS A 139 -14.53 15.17 -5.35
CA HIS A 139 -13.87 13.87 -5.49
C HIS A 139 -13.75 13.45 -6.97
N ALA A 140 -14.84 13.52 -7.72
CA ALA A 140 -14.87 13.19 -9.15
C ALA A 140 -13.91 14.07 -9.97
N SER A 141 -13.83 15.36 -9.67
CA SER A 141 -12.88 16.28 -10.33
C SER A 141 -11.42 16.01 -9.97
N ARG A 142 -11.13 15.60 -8.73
CA ARG A 142 -9.78 15.15 -8.32
C ARG A 142 -9.37 13.84 -8.97
N ARG A 143 -10.33 12.94 -9.21
CA ARG A 143 -10.10 11.65 -9.88
C ARG A 143 -9.86 11.82 -11.38
N SER A 144 -10.59 12.73 -12.03
CA SER A 144 -10.42 13.02 -13.46
C SER A 144 -9.22 13.92 -13.76
N ASN A 145 -8.88 14.84 -12.87
CA ASN A 145 -7.73 15.72 -13.04
C ASN A 145 -6.77 15.65 -11.82
N PRO A 146 -5.64 14.93 -11.95
CA PRO A 146 -4.61 14.82 -10.91
C PRO A 146 -4.05 16.18 -10.45
N ASP A 147 -4.15 17.24 -11.25
CA ASP A 147 -3.67 18.56 -10.85
C ASP A 147 -4.52 19.23 -9.78
N ARG A 148 -5.77 18.78 -9.62
CA ARG A 148 -6.68 19.27 -8.56
C ARG A 148 -6.44 18.55 -7.23
N LEU A 149 -5.51 17.60 -7.17
CA LEU A 149 -5.14 16.94 -5.92
C LEU A 149 -4.45 17.91 -4.95
N PRO A 150 -4.69 17.78 -3.64
CA PRO A 150 -3.96 18.54 -2.63
C PRO A 150 -2.44 18.33 -2.76
N ALA A 151 -1.65 19.35 -2.43
CA ALA A 151 -0.18 19.30 -2.50
C ALA A 151 0.40 18.06 -1.78
N ARG A 152 -0.17 17.69 -0.62
CA ARG A 152 0.20 16.47 0.11
C ARG A 152 -0.03 15.20 -0.71
N ALA A 153 -1.16 15.06 -1.39
CA ALA A 153 -1.45 13.88 -2.21
C ALA A 153 -0.52 13.79 -3.42
N LYS A 154 -0.23 14.93 -4.08
CA LYS A 154 0.78 14.99 -5.16
C LYS A 154 2.18 14.60 -4.66
N ARG A 155 2.58 15.07 -3.47
CA ARG A 155 3.84 14.68 -2.83
C ARG A 155 3.86 13.18 -2.51
N ASP A 156 2.79 12.65 -1.91
CA ASP A 156 2.66 11.24 -1.57
C ASP A 156 2.76 10.35 -2.81
N THR A 157 2.15 10.73 -3.95
CA THR A 157 2.28 9.98 -5.21
C THR A 157 3.74 9.89 -5.68
N ARG A 158 4.48 11.01 -5.66
CA ARG A 158 5.91 11.02 -6.00
C ARG A 158 6.73 10.17 -5.03
N LEU A 159 6.46 10.27 -3.74
CA LEU A 159 7.15 9.49 -2.70
C LEU A 159 6.84 8.00 -2.80
N LYS A 160 5.62 7.60 -3.20
CA LYS A 160 5.26 6.19 -3.41
C LYS A 160 6.12 5.55 -4.51
N VAL A 161 6.41 6.28 -5.59
CA VAL A 161 7.32 5.82 -6.65
C VAL A 161 8.73 5.61 -6.10
N ALA A 162 9.28 6.60 -5.37
CA ALA A 162 10.61 6.49 -4.78
C ALA A 162 10.71 5.35 -3.75
N ILE A 163 9.70 5.18 -2.89
CA ILE A 163 9.62 4.09 -1.91
C ILE A 163 9.58 2.72 -2.61
N ARG A 164 8.76 2.59 -3.66
CA ARG A 164 8.66 1.36 -4.45
C ARG A 164 9.99 1.01 -5.10
N ARG A 165 10.62 1.98 -5.77
CA ARG A 165 11.95 1.83 -6.39
C ARG A 165 12.99 1.34 -5.37
N VAL A 166 13.13 2.04 -4.24
CA VAL A 166 14.07 1.65 -3.18
C VAL A 166 13.76 0.25 -2.64
N PHE A 167 12.49 -0.10 -2.48
CA PHE A 167 12.10 -1.43 -2.01
C PHE A 167 12.52 -2.51 -3.02
N ASP A 168 12.16 -2.35 -4.30
CA ASP A 168 12.39 -3.34 -5.34
C ASP A 168 13.89 -3.52 -5.64
N GLU A 169 14.66 -2.43 -5.73
CA GLU A 169 16.12 -2.47 -5.91
C GLU A 169 16.86 -3.13 -4.73
N ASN A 170 16.28 -3.09 -3.53
CA ASN A 170 16.85 -3.70 -2.32
C ASN A 170 16.21 -5.05 -2.03
N PHE A 171 16.11 -5.87 -3.07
CA PHE A 171 15.60 -7.23 -3.04
C PHE A 171 14.16 -7.33 -2.53
N ALA A 172 13.43 -6.24 -2.32
CA ALA A 172 12.16 -6.21 -1.62
C ALA A 172 12.24 -6.82 -0.20
N VAL A 173 13.37 -6.63 0.50
CA VAL A 173 13.56 -7.08 1.90
C VAL A 173 13.51 -5.96 2.92
N TYR A 174 13.69 -4.71 2.50
CA TYR A 174 13.74 -3.58 3.42
C TYR A 174 12.39 -3.27 4.06
N GLY A 175 12.40 -3.18 5.40
CA GLY A 175 11.30 -2.58 6.16
C GLY A 175 11.40 -1.04 6.20
N VAL A 176 10.40 -0.43 6.85
CA VAL A 176 10.25 1.04 6.99
C VAL A 176 11.54 1.76 7.35
N ARG A 177 12.29 1.25 8.35
CA ARG A 177 13.51 1.89 8.83
C ARG A 177 14.58 1.94 7.74
N LYS A 178 14.81 0.85 7.01
CA LYS A 178 15.85 0.79 5.99
C LYS A 178 15.48 1.59 4.75
N VAL A 179 14.23 1.50 4.29
CA VAL A 179 13.73 2.36 3.21
C VAL A 179 13.90 3.84 3.54
N TRP A 180 13.58 4.23 4.77
CA TRP A 180 13.77 5.61 5.23
C TRP A 180 15.24 6.05 5.22
N HIS A 181 16.17 5.23 5.71
CA HIS A 181 17.60 5.58 5.67
C HIS A 181 18.15 5.63 4.24
N GLN A 182 17.70 4.73 3.37
CA GLN A 182 18.10 4.74 1.96
C GLN A 182 17.60 6.01 1.25
N LEU A 183 16.33 6.38 1.44
CA LEU A 183 15.80 7.64 0.90
C LEU A 183 16.54 8.87 1.46
N LYS A 184 16.91 8.85 2.76
CA LYS A 184 17.70 9.93 3.36
C LYS A 184 19.10 10.02 2.74
N ARG A 185 19.74 8.89 2.44
CA ARG A 185 21.04 8.85 1.72
C ARG A 185 20.94 9.43 0.32
N GLU A 186 19.80 9.26 -0.34
CA GLU A 186 19.49 9.83 -1.66
C GLU A 186 19.01 11.31 -1.60
N GLY A 187 19.18 11.98 -0.45
CA GLY A 187 18.82 13.39 -0.29
C GLY A 187 17.32 13.68 -0.10
N GLN A 188 16.48 12.65 0.08
CA GLN A 188 15.04 12.84 0.24
C GLN A 188 14.68 13.18 1.69
N ALA A 189 14.26 14.42 1.92
CA ALA A 189 13.75 14.89 3.22
C ALA A 189 12.32 14.34 3.47
N ILE A 190 12.25 13.17 4.11
CA ILE A 190 10.99 12.49 4.46
C ILE A 190 10.99 12.00 5.91
N ALA A 191 9.87 12.20 6.59
CA ALA A 191 9.66 11.68 7.93
C ALA A 191 9.41 10.16 7.91
N ARG A 192 9.98 9.43 8.88
CA ARG A 192 9.81 7.97 9.03
C ARG A 192 8.34 7.54 9.07
N CYS A 193 7.47 8.30 9.75
CA CYS A 193 6.03 8.02 9.80
C CYS A 193 5.34 8.13 8.43
N THR A 194 5.85 8.98 7.55
CA THR A 194 5.34 9.11 6.17
C THR A 194 5.73 7.88 5.35
N VAL A 195 6.98 7.41 5.45
CA VAL A 195 7.40 6.14 4.83
C VAL A 195 6.55 4.98 5.34
N ALA A 196 6.32 4.89 6.65
CA ALA A 196 5.51 3.83 7.26
C ALA A 196 4.07 3.80 6.69
N ARG A 197 3.43 4.97 6.62
CA ARG A 197 2.09 5.12 6.07
C ARG A 197 2.05 4.75 4.59
N LEU A 198 2.96 5.29 3.78
CA LEU A 198 2.96 5.04 2.34
C LEU A 198 3.32 3.59 1.98
N MET A 199 4.22 2.95 2.73
CA MET A 199 4.48 1.52 2.58
C MET A 199 3.23 0.69 2.90
N ARG A 200 2.49 1.04 3.95
CA ARG A 200 1.20 0.39 4.28
C ARG A 200 0.20 0.56 3.14
N ASP A 201 0.05 1.77 2.62
CA ASP A 201 -0.84 2.06 1.48
C ASP A 201 -0.46 1.26 0.21
N LEU A 202 0.83 0.95 0.04
CA LEU A 202 1.36 0.18 -1.09
C LEU A 202 1.39 -1.34 -0.85
N GLY A 203 0.98 -1.81 0.32
CA GLY A 203 1.09 -3.22 0.71
C GLY A 203 2.53 -3.72 0.91
N LEU A 204 3.50 -2.80 1.08
CA LEU A 204 4.92 -3.12 1.20
C LEU A 204 5.28 -3.53 2.62
N ARG A 205 5.97 -4.68 2.75
CA ARG A 205 6.45 -5.19 4.04
C ARG A 205 7.88 -5.72 3.86
N GLY A 206 8.76 -5.34 4.78
CA GLY A 206 10.10 -5.91 4.84
C GLY A 206 10.07 -7.35 5.36
N VAL A 207 11.14 -8.09 5.10
CA VAL A 207 11.29 -9.46 5.59
C VAL A 207 11.56 -9.45 7.09
N ILE A 208 10.85 -10.31 7.82
CA ILE A 208 11.05 -10.57 9.25
C ILE A 208 11.62 -11.99 9.36
N ARG A 209 12.67 -12.18 10.15
CA ARG A 209 13.19 -13.54 10.42
C ARG A 209 12.14 -14.35 11.18
N GLY A 210 11.98 -15.62 10.80
CA GLY A 210 11.17 -16.58 11.55
C GLY A 210 11.71 -16.83 12.96
N LYS A 211 10.95 -17.59 13.76
CA LYS A 211 11.40 -18.00 15.11
C LYS A 211 12.67 -18.86 15.02
N PRO A 212 13.69 -18.62 15.87
CA PRO A 212 14.87 -19.48 15.91
C PRO A 212 14.47 -20.88 16.39
N VAL A 213 14.95 -21.92 15.71
CA VAL A 213 14.85 -23.33 16.15
C VAL A 213 16.22 -23.73 16.65
N ARG A 214 16.30 -24.16 17.91
CA ARG A 214 17.56 -24.59 18.54
C ARG A 214 17.76 -26.08 18.24
N THR A 215 18.80 -26.42 17.48
CA THR A 215 19.05 -27.79 17.01
C THR A 215 20.06 -28.57 17.86
N THR A 216 20.83 -27.91 18.73
CA THR A 216 21.97 -28.54 19.42
C THR A 216 22.01 -28.19 20.92
N VAL A 217 22.31 -29.19 21.75
CA VAL A 217 22.56 -29.05 23.20
C VAL A 217 24.06 -29.35 23.44
N SER A 218 24.78 -28.41 24.05
CA SER A 218 26.22 -28.52 24.34
C SER A 218 26.56 -29.61 25.35
N ASP A 219 27.65 -30.33 25.11
CA ASP A 219 28.30 -31.22 26.08
C ASP A 219 29.44 -30.48 26.80
N LYS A 220 29.34 -30.38 28.13
CA LYS A 220 30.23 -29.57 28.99
C LYS A 220 31.58 -30.24 29.27
N ALA A 221 31.79 -31.49 28.87
CA ALA A 221 32.95 -32.30 29.26
C ALA A 221 34.14 -32.24 28.27
N ALA A 222 34.00 -31.58 27.11
CA ALA A 222 35.07 -31.53 26.11
C ALA A 222 36.15 -30.47 26.45
N PRO A 223 37.46 -30.79 26.38
CA PRO A 223 38.53 -29.82 26.57
C PRO A 223 38.41 -28.64 25.59
N CYS A 224 38.52 -27.43 26.15
CA CYS A 224 38.32 -26.16 25.47
C CYS A 224 39.66 -25.61 24.92
N PRO A 225 39.84 -25.46 23.60
CA PRO A 225 40.89 -24.63 23.02
C PRO A 225 40.64 -23.15 23.34
N LEU A 226 41.67 -22.32 23.18
CA LEU A 226 41.62 -20.88 23.46
C LEU A 226 40.56 -20.18 22.58
N ASP A 227 39.40 -19.87 23.16
CA ASP A 227 38.45 -18.92 22.57
C ASP A 227 39.04 -17.51 22.67
N HIS A 228 39.59 -17.03 21.57
CA HIS A 228 40.16 -15.69 21.47
C HIS A 228 39.10 -14.61 21.21
N VAL A 229 37.88 -14.99 20.80
CA VAL A 229 36.83 -14.05 20.43
C VAL A 229 36.02 -13.63 21.66
N ASN A 230 35.86 -14.49 22.67
CA ASN A 230 35.14 -14.17 23.92
C ASN A 230 33.79 -13.45 23.67
N ARG A 231 33.11 -13.80 22.57
CA ARG A 231 31.86 -13.21 22.08
C ARG A 231 31.91 -11.71 21.74
N GLN A 232 33.11 -11.15 21.54
CA GLN A 232 33.34 -9.79 21.08
C GLN A 232 33.46 -9.74 19.54
N PHE A 233 32.33 -9.70 18.85
CA PHE A 233 32.29 -9.62 17.37
C PHE A 233 32.50 -8.20 16.82
N HIS A 234 33.40 -7.45 17.44
CA HIS A 234 33.80 -6.12 17.00
C HIS A 234 35.28 -6.13 16.67
N ALA A 235 35.61 -5.89 15.40
CA ALA A 235 36.97 -5.63 14.97
C ALA A 235 37.16 -4.11 14.79
N PRO A 236 38.30 -3.53 15.21
CA PRO A 236 38.55 -2.09 15.08
C PRO A 236 39.02 -1.68 13.67
N ARG A 237 39.53 -2.62 12.87
CA ARG A 237 39.93 -2.42 11.48
C ARG A 237 39.57 -3.64 10.62
N PRO A 238 39.45 -3.49 9.29
CA PRO A 238 39.30 -4.62 8.36
C PRO A 238 40.44 -5.64 8.52
N ASN A 239 40.13 -6.91 8.23
CA ASN A 239 41.04 -8.05 8.25
C ASN A 239 41.73 -8.32 9.60
N MET A 240 41.07 -8.00 10.72
CA MET A 240 41.52 -8.45 12.05
C MET A 240 40.80 -9.70 12.56
N LEU A 241 39.53 -9.87 12.21
CA LEU A 241 38.73 -11.02 12.62
C LEU A 241 37.84 -11.45 11.46
N TRP A 242 38.09 -12.65 10.95
CA TRP A 242 37.21 -13.35 10.03
C TRP A 242 36.41 -14.39 10.76
N LEU A 243 35.14 -14.48 10.42
CA LEU A 243 34.20 -15.46 10.94
C LEU A 243 33.75 -16.36 9.80
N SER A 244 33.77 -17.67 9.99
CA SER A 244 33.27 -18.60 8.99
C SER A 244 32.17 -19.50 9.55
N ASP A 245 31.15 -19.69 8.73
CA ASP A 245 30.09 -20.66 8.99
C ASP A 245 29.49 -21.14 7.66
N PHE A 246 28.85 -22.30 7.68
CA PHE A 246 28.11 -22.79 6.52
C PHE A 246 26.68 -23.18 6.89
N THR A 247 25.82 -23.19 5.89
CA THR A 247 24.43 -23.57 6.07
C THR A 247 23.94 -24.44 4.92
N TYR A 248 22.92 -25.26 5.15
CA TYR A 248 22.31 -26.09 4.11
C TYR A 248 20.99 -25.49 3.60
N VAL A 249 20.71 -25.77 2.33
CA VAL A 249 19.55 -25.29 1.57
C VAL A 249 18.90 -26.48 0.88
N ALA A 250 17.58 -26.63 1.08
CA ALA A 250 16.80 -27.66 0.41
C ALA A 250 16.53 -27.28 -1.06
N THR A 251 16.76 -28.24 -1.95
CA THR A 251 16.45 -28.17 -3.38
C THR A 251 15.68 -29.43 -3.80
N TRP A 252 15.13 -29.46 -5.02
CA TRP A 252 14.46 -30.65 -5.55
C TRP A 252 15.39 -31.87 -5.71
N GLN A 253 16.71 -31.64 -5.80
CA GLN A 253 17.73 -32.66 -6.01
C GLN A 253 18.40 -33.10 -4.70
N GLY A 254 17.89 -32.63 -3.54
CA GLY A 254 18.50 -32.84 -2.23
C GLY A 254 19.03 -31.53 -1.63
N PHE A 255 20.05 -31.61 -0.79
CA PHE A 255 20.61 -30.45 -0.10
C PHE A 255 21.85 -29.91 -0.80
N VAL A 256 21.96 -28.59 -0.81
CA VAL A 256 23.22 -27.89 -1.14
C VAL A 256 23.70 -27.13 0.08
N TYR A 257 25.02 -26.97 0.19
CA TYR A 257 25.69 -26.32 1.30
C TYR A 257 26.26 -25.00 0.82
N VAL A 258 26.17 -23.96 1.66
CA VAL A 258 26.68 -22.61 1.37
C VAL A 258 27.57 -22.19 2.53
N ALA A 259 28.87 -22.00 2.27
CA ALA A 259 29.81 -21.41 3.22
C ALA A 259 29.94 -19.91 3.01
N PHE A 260 30.16 -19.16 4.09
CA PHE A 260 30.53 -17.76 4.07
C PHE A 260 31.75 -17.52 4.96
N VAL A 261 32.63 -16.64 4.52
CA VAL A 261 33.71 -16.01 5.30
C VAL A 261 33.38 -14.52 5.41
N ILE A 262 33.31 -14.02 6.64
CA ILE A 262 32.80 -12.68 6.95
C ILE A 262 33.85 -11.91 7.73
N ASP A 263 34.19 -10.70 7.27
CA ASP A 263 34.99 -9.76 8.05
C ASP A 263 34.13 -9.08 9.11
N ALA A 264 34.49 -9.23 10.39
CA ALA A 264 33.71 -8.71 11.51
C ALA A 264 33.66 -7.17 11.58
N TYR A 265 34.59 -6.44 10.96
CA TYR A 265 34.66 -4.97 11.00
C TYR A 265 33.39 -4.34 10.40
N ALA A 266 33.17 -4.58 9.11
CA ALA A 266 32.02 -4.04 8.37
C ALA A 266 30.92 -5.09 8.12
N ARG A 267 31.13 -6.32 8.59
CA ARG A 267 30.31 -7.51 8.28
C ARG A 267 30.33 -7.87 6.80
N ARG A 268 31.38 -7.47 6.06
CA ARG A 268 31.51 -7.76 4.63
C ARG A 268 31.76 -9.25 4.43
N ILE A 269 31.05 -9.84 3.48
CA ILE A 269 31.32 -11.22 3.06
C ILE A 269 32.53 -11.17 2.14
N VAL A 270 33.63 -11.79 2.54
CA VAL A 270 34.91 -11.79 1.82
C VAL A 270 35.17 -13.08 1.05
N GLY A 271 34.43 -14.13 1.36
CA GLY A 271 34.48 -15.38 0.62
C GLY A 271 33.18 -16.15 0.79
N TRP A 272 32.81 -16.93 -0.22
CA TRP A 272 31.64 -17.79 -0.16
C TRP A 272 31.74 -18.93 -1.17
N ARG A 273 31.11 -20.07 -0.88
CA ARG A 273 31.07 -21.20 -1.81
C ARG A 273 29.78 -21.98 -1.66
N VAL A 274 29.16 -22.33 -2.78
CA VAL A 274 28.05 -23.31 -2.82
C VAL A 274 28.60 -24.67 -3.25
N SER A 275 28.18 -25.73 -2.57
CA SER A 275 28.61 -27.10 -2.84
C SER A 275 27.47 -28.10 -2.75
N ARG A 276 27.55 -29.18 -3.52
CA ARG A 276 26.64 -30.33 -3.42
C ARG A 276 26.98 -31.25 -2.24
N THR A 277 28.18 -31.11 -1.65
CA THR A 277 28.69 -31.99 -0.59
C THR A 277 29.31 -31.20 0.55
N ALA A 278 29.16 -31.67 1.79
CA ALA A 278 29.67 -31.00 2.99
C ALA A 278 31.14 -31.34 3.34
N HIS A 279 32.01 -31.60 2.36
CA HIS A 279 33.43 -31.93 2.59
C HIS A 279 34.27 -30.70 2.96
N ALA A 280 35.34 -30.86 3.75
CA ALA A 280 36.20 -29.75 4.15
C ALA A 280 36.72 -28.88 2.97
N ALA A 281 36.88 -29.46 1.78
CA ALA A 281 37.31 -28.76 0.58
C ALA A 281 36.43 -27.56 0.21
N PHE A 282 35.10 -27.62 0.38
CA PHE A 282 34.25 -26.49 -0.05
C PHE A 282 34.39 -25.27 0.87
N VAL A 283 34.68 -25.51 2.16
CA VAL A 283 34.96 -24.43 3.11
C VAL A 283 36.32 -23.81 2.81
N LEU A 284 37.30 -24.65 2.46
CA LEU A 284 38.61 -24.21 1.99
C LEU A 284 38.50 -23.32 0.76
N ASP A 285 37.68 -23.67 -0.24
CA ASP A 285 37.45 -22.83 -1.43
C ASP A 285 36.94 -21.43 -1.06
N ALA A 286 36.03 -21.33 -0.08
CA ALA A 286 35.53 -20.04 0.40
C ALA A 286 36.63 -19.22 1.10
N LEU A 287 37.51 -19.88 1.86
CA LEU A 287 38.69 -19.26 2.47
C LEU A 287 39.70 -18.80 1.41
N GLU A 288 39.99 -19.61 0.38
CA GLU A 288 40.89 -19.24 -0.71
C GLU A 288 40.39 -18.00 -1.46
N GLN A 289 39.09 -17.92 -1.72
CA GLN A 289 38.49 -16.72 -2.32
C GLN A 289 38.77 -15.48 -1.46
N ALA A 290 38.57 -15.58 -0.13
CA ALA A 290 38.83 -14.48 0.79
C ALA A 290 40.31 -14.09 0.83
N LEU A 291 41.21 -15.08 0.82
CA LEU A 291 42.66 -14.85 0.82
C LEU A 291 43.12 -14.16 -0.46
N HIS A 292 42.58 -14.59 -1.60
CA HIS A 292 42.90 -14.00 -2.89
C HIS A 292 42.43 -12.53 -2.97
N GLU A 293 41.21 -12.23 -2.50
CA GLU A 293 40.67 -10.87 -2.50
C GLU A 293 41.42 -9.94 -1.52
N ARG A 294 41.77 -10.44 -0.32
CA ARG A 294 42.21 -9.59 0.79
C ARG A 294 43.71 -9.54 1.04
N GLN A 295 44.45 -10.57 0.62
CA GLN A 295 45.90 -10.68 0.84
C GLN A 295 46.36 -10.29 2.26
N PRO A 296 45.76 -10.87 3.32
CA PRO A 296 45.94 -10.41 4.71
C PRO A 296 47.36 -10.60 5.25
N ALA A 297 48.17 -11.50 4.66
CA ALA A 297 49.56 -11.74 5.02
C ALA A 297 50.43 -10.47 5.02
N LYS A 298 50.03 -9.42 4.29
CA LYS A 298 50.73 -8.13 4.28
C LYS A 298 50.61 -7.34 5.59
N HIS A 299 49.61 -7.61 6.43
CA HIS A 299 49.24 -6.75 7.57
C HIS A 299 49.36 -7.43 8.95
N GLY A 300 49.50 -8.76 8.99
CA GLY A 300 49.66 -9.55 10.22
C GLY A 300 48.47 -9.49 11.20
N GLY A 301 48.36 -10.53 12.05
CA GLY A 301 47.40 -10.54 13.18
C GLY A 301 45.93 -10.68 12.78
N LEU A 302 45.65 -11.38 11.68
CA LEU A 302 44.29 -11.81 11.33
C LEU A 302 43.96 -13.07 12.13
N VAL A 303 42.86 -13.00 12.88
CA VAL A 303 42.26 -14.16 13.54
C VAL A 303 41.14 -14.72 12.66
N HIS A 304 41.13 -16.03 12.43
CA HIS A 304 40.04 -16.71 11.75
C HIS A 304 39.30 -17.60 12.74
N HIS A 305 38.04 -17.26 12.99
CA HIS A 305 37.18 -17.96 13.93
C HIS A 305 36.09 -18.77 13.22
N SER A 306 35.98 -20.03 13.60
CA SER A 306 34.96 -20.95 13.09
C SER A 306 34.30 -21.73 14.23
N ASP A 307 33.07 -22.21 14.00
CA ASP A 307 32.50 -23.24 14.85
C ASP A 307 33.30 -24.55 14.71
N ARG A 308 33.20 -25.44 15.70
CA ARG A 308 33.99 -26.68 15.83
C ARG A 308 33.49 -27.82 14.92
N GLY A 309 32.86 -27.48 13.80
CA GLY A 309 32.42 -28.44 12.80
C GLY A 309 33.59 -29.25 12.25
N VAL A 310 33.39 -30.55 12.02
CA VAL A 310 34.40 -31.48 11.50
C VAL A 310 35.12 -30.97 10.23
N GLN A 311 34.45 -30.14 9.43
CA GLN A 311 35.03 -29.50 8.26
C GLN A 311 36.14 -28.48 8.61
N TYR A 312 35.91 -27.66 9.63
CA TYR A 312 36.81 -26.58 10.06
C TYR A 312 38.00 -27.09 10.90
N VAL A 313 37.85 -28.26 11.53
CA VAL A 313 38.92 -28.92 12.31
C VAL A 313 39.76 -29.86 11.44
N SER A 314 39.52 -29.92 10.12
CA SER A 314 40.30 -30.79 9.24
C SER A 314 41.74 -30.31 9.10
N ILE A 315 42.67 -31.27 9.04
CA ILE A 315 44.13 -31.03 8.95
C ILE A 315 44.45 -30.05 7.81
N LYS A 316 43.87 -30.27 6.63
CA LYS A 316 44.08 -29.41 5.46
C LYS A 316 43.64 -27.96 5.68
N TYR A 317 42.57 -27.75 6.45
CA TYR A 317 42.07 -26.41 6.73
C TYR A 317 43.00 -25.68 7.72
N THR A 318 43.42 -26.37 8.78
CA THR A 318 44.34 -25.81 9.78
C THR A 318 45.74 -25.56 9.22
N GLU A 319 46.26 -26.45 8.37
CA GLU A 319 47.54 -26.25 7.66
C GLU A 319 47.48 -25.02 6.76
N ARG A 320 46.40 -24.88 5.98
CA ARG A 320 46.28 -23.74 5.07
C ARG A 320 46.18 -22.38 5.79
N LEU A 321 45.53 -22.34 6.95
CA LEU A 321 45.49 -21.15 7.81
C LEU A 321 46.90 -20.79 8.31
N ALA A 322 47.68 -21.78 8.74
CA ALA A 322 49.07 -21.57 9.14
C ALA A 322 49.94 -21.05 7.98
N ASP A 323 49.81 -21.63 6.77
CA ASP A 323 50.51 -21.19 5.56
C ASP A 323 50.15 -19.74 5.17
N ALA A 324 48.93 -19.31 5.48
CA ALA A 324 48.47 -17.95 5.23
C ALA A 324 48.90 -16.94 6.32
N GLY A 325 49.55 -17.40 7.40
CA GLY A 325 49.89 -16.56 8.55
C GLY A 325 48.66 -16.10 9.34
N ILE A 326 47.60 -16.91 9.35
CA ILE A 326 46.34 -16.61 10.06
C ILE A 326 46.28 -17.40 11.35
N GLU A 327 45.91 -16.74 12.43
CA GLU A 327 45.74 -17.39 13.74
C GLU A 327 44.35 -18.07 13.81
N PRO A 328 44.29 -19.41 13.90
CA PRO A 328 43.01 -20.09 14.05
C PRO A 328 42.46 -19.88 15.46
N SER A 329 41.17 -19.52 15.55
CA SER A 329 40.38 -19.57 16.77
C SER A 329 39.18 -20.48 16.55
N VAL A 330 38.83 -21.31 17.53
CA VAL A 330 37.69 -22.23 17.41
C VAL A 330 36.80 -22.08 18.64
N GLY A 331 35.48 -21.97 18.42
CA GLY A 331 34.49 -21.88 19.48
C GLY A 331 34.41 -23.12 20.38
N SER A 332 33.78 -22.97 21.54
CA SER A 332 33.55 -24.07 22.49
C SER A 332 32.49 -25.06 21.96
N VAL A 333 32.55 -26.34 22.35
CA VAL A 333 31.63 -27.38 21.80
C VAL A 333 30.18 -27.07 22.17
N GLY A 334 29.35 -26.84 21.16
CA GLY A 334 27.90 -26.72 21.31
C GLY A 334 27.41 -25.37 21.85
N ASP A 335 28.27 -24.35 21.90
CA ASP A 335 27.87 -22.99 22.24
C ASP A 335 27.65 -22.13 20.98
N SER A 336 26.39 -22.04 20.53
CA SER A 336 25.99 -21.20 19.38
C SER A 336 26.32 -19.72 19.55
N TYR A 337 26.65 -19.26 20.77
CA TYR A 337 26.99 -17.86 21.01
C TYR A 337 28.39 -17.49 20.52
N ASP A 338 29.29 -18.45 20.30
CA ASP A 338 30.68 -18.18 19.93
C ASP A 338 30.81 -17.81 18.44
N ASN A 339 29.84 -18.16 17.59
CA ASN A 339 29.79 -17.80 16.15
C ASN A 339 28.53 -16.98 15.76
N ALA A 340 27.92 -16.29 16.72
CA ALA A 340 26.60 -15.67 16.57
C ALA A 340 26.50 -14.64 15.41
N LEU A 341 27.59 -13.97 15.04
CA LEU A 341 27.59 -13.04 13.90
C LEU A 341 27.49 -13.80 12.57
N ALA A 342 28.22 -14.91 12.39
CA ALA A 342 28.10 -15.72 11.18
C ALA A 342 26.72 -16.39 11.10
N GLU A 343 26.22 -16.93 12.21
CA GLU A 343 24.85 -17.45 12.30
C GLU A 343 23.81 -16.38 11.92
N THR A 344 24.05 -15.14 12.34
CA THR A 344 23.20 -14.01 11.99
C THR A 344 23.18 -13.75 10.49
N ILE A 345 24.32 -13.84 9.79
CA ILE A 345 24.38 -13.70 8.33
C ILE A 345 23.68 -14.88 7.65
N ASN A 346 23.91 -16.12 8.11
CA ASN A 346 23.21 -17.31 7.63
C ASN A 346 21.69 -17.20 7.79
N GLY A 347 21.22 -16.68 8.92
CA GLY A 347 19.81 -16.40 9.15
C GLY A 347 19.23 -15.31 8.23
N LEU A 348 20.02 -14.29 7.85
CA LEU A 348 19.59 -13.33 6.82
C LEU A 348 19.49 -14.01 5.47
N TYR A 349 20.54 -14.71 5.05
CA TYR A 349 20.59 -15.39 3.77
C TYR A 349 19.38 -16.33 3.60
N LYS A 350 19.11 -17.15 4.63
CA LYS A 350 17.95 -18.06 4.63
C LYS A 350 16.62 -17.32 4.52
N ALA A 351 16.41 -16.27 5.31
CA ALA A 351 15.14 -15.54 5.32
C ALA A 351 14.92 -14.68 4.06
N GLU A 352 15.97 -14.02 3.58
CA GLU A 352 15.91 -13.02 2.51
C GLU A 352 15.94 -13.65 1.12
N VAL A 353 16.67 -14.76 0.96
CA VAL A 353 16.86 -15.45 -0.32
C VAL A 353 16.14 -16.80 -0.28
N ILE A 354 16.58 -17.72 0.57
CA ILE A 354 16.23 -19.13 0.44
C ILE A 354 14.75 -19.40 0.65
N HIS A 355 14.18 -18.95 1.76
CA HIS A 355 12.78 -19.19 2.10
C HIS A 355 11.83 -18.38 1.23
N ARG A 356 12.26 -17.22 0.74
CA ARG A 356 11.41 -16.28 0.02
C ARG A 356 11.38 -16.51 -1.49
N ARG A 357 12.52 -16.86 -2.08
CA ARG A 357 12.64 -17.14 -3.52
C ARG A 357 12.51 -18.63 -3.86
N GLY A 358 12.56 -19.50 -2.85
CA GLY A 358 12.30 -20.93 -3.03
C GLY A 358 10.85 -21.24 -3.45
N PRO A 359 10.56 -22.50 -3.82
CA PRO A 359 11.43 -23.66 -3.79
C PRO A 359 12.51 -23.66 -4.89
N TRP A 360 13.68 -24.23 -4.60
CA TRP A 360 14.86 -24.23 -5.49
C TRP A 360 14.94 -25.51 -6.33
N ARG A 361 15.10 -25.37 -7.64
CA ARG A 361 15.09 -26.49 -8.59
C ARG A 361 16.45 -27.16 -8.80
N SER A 362 17.54 -26.39 -8.69
CA SER A 362 18.89 -26.88 -8.98
C SER A 362 19.95 -26.18 -8.13
N PHE A 363 21.15 -26.77 -8.13
CA PHE A 363 22.35 -26.20 -7.53
C PHE A 363 22.69 -24.83 -8.12
N GLU A 364 22.67 -24.71 -9.45
CA GLU A 364 23.06 -23.51 -10.20
C GLU A 364 22.14 -22.33 -9.84
N ALA A 365 20.85 -22.59 -9.62
CA ALA A 365 19.90 -21.56 -9.20
C ALA A 365 20.25 -20.99 -7.81
N VAL A 366 20.67 -21.84 -6.88
CA VAL A 366 21.12 -21.41 -5.54
C VAL A 366 22.46 -20.68 -5.64
N GLU A 367 23.40 -21.19 -6.42
CA GLU A 367 24.71 -20.56 -6.63
C GLU A 367 24.57 -19.15 -7.21
N TYR A 368 23.77 -18.98 -8.27
CA TYR A 368 23.52 -17.68 -8.87
C TYR A 368 22.79 -16.71 -7.92
N ALA A 369 21.78 -17.18 -7.19
CA ALA A 369 21.10 -16.35 -6.21
C ALA A 369 22.00 -15.96 -5.02
N THR A 370 22.97 -16.81 -4.67
CA THR A 370 23.98 -16.51 -3.64
C THR A 370 24.91 -15.42 -4.13
N LEU A 371 25.41 -15.51 -5.37
CA LEU A 371 26.23 -14.47 -6.01
C LEU A 371 25.53 -13.11 -5.98
N GLU A 372 24.29 -13.04 -6.49
CA GLU A 372 23.50 -11.80 -6.52
C GLU A 372 23.32 -11.21 -5.11
N TRP A 373 23.02 -12.06 -4.13
CA TRP A 373 22.78 -11.61 -2.77
C TRP A 373 24.06 -11.15 -2.09
N VAL A 374 25.19 -11.82 -2.30
CA VAL A 374 26.50 -11.42 -1.74
C VAL A 374 26.94 -10.07 -2.32
N ASP A 375 26.85 -9.88 -3.65
CA ASP A 375 27.14 -8.59 -4.30
C ASP A 375 26.28 -7.47 -3.69
N TRP A 376 24.96 -7.68 -3.64
CA TRP A 376 24.05 -6.72 -3.04
C TRP A 376 24.33 -6.48 -1.56
N PHE A 377 24.62 -7.54 -0.80
CA PHE A 377 24.91 -7.46 0.64
C PHE A 377 26.14 -6.59 0.89
N ASN A 378 27.19 -6.74 0.09
CA ASN A 378 28.44 -6.01 0.28
C ASN A 378 28.35 -4.57 -0.23
N HIS A 379 27.73 -4.35 -1.38
CA HIS A 379 27.83 -3.07 -2.09
C HIS A 379 26.60 -2.15 -1.95
N ARG A 380 25.43 -2.70 -1.58
CA ARG A 380 24.16 -1.93 -1.57
C ARG A 380 23.41 -2.03 -0.24
N ARG A 381 23.56 -3.13 0.50
CA ARG A 381 22.81 -3.35 1.74
C ARG A 381 23.26 -2.43 2.86
N ILE A 382 22.38 -1.58 3.35
CA ILE A 382 22.66 -0.76 4.53
C ILE A 382 22.55 -1.57 5.82
N LEU A 383 23.51 -1.39 6.71
CA LEU A 383 23.57 -2.04 8.02
C LEU A 383 23.59 -0.99 9.13
N GLY A 384 22.63 -1.08 10.04
CA GLY A 384 22.52 -0.18 11.19
C GLY A 384 23.78 -0.09 12.06
N PRO A 385 24.46 -1.21 12.40
CA PRO A 385 25.67 -1.21 13.24
C PRO A 385 26.84 -0.38 12.69
N ILE A 386 26.93 -0.20 11.37
CA ILE A 386 27.98 0.58 10.71
C ILE A 386 27.48 1.94 10.23
N GLY A 387 26.38 2.45 10.81
CA GLY A 387 25.84 3.78 10.49
C GLY A 387 24.84 3.82 9.33
N ASN A 388 24.24 2.68 8.97
CA ASN A 388 23.33 2.54 7.81
C ASN A 388 24.02 2.83 6.47
N ILE A 389 25.24 2.32 6.30
CA ILE A 389 25.96 2.29 5.03
C ILE A 389 26.25 0.85 4.58
N PRO A 390 26.54 0.61 3.29
CA PRO A 390 27.02 -0.68 2.79
C PRO A 390 28.36 -1.11 3.42
N PRO A 391 28.58 -2.41 3.65
CA PRO A 391 29.85 -2.94 4.15
C PRO A 391 31.08 -2.45 3.35
N ALA A 392 31.01 -2.51 2.01
CA ALA A 392 32.11 -2.06 1.16
C ALA A 392 32.39 -0.54 1.32
N GLU A 393 31.34 0.27 1.53
CA GLU A 393 31.50 1.71 1.77
C GLU A 393 32.15 1.98 3.14
N ALA A 394 31.80 1.21 4.17
CA ALA A 394 32.40 1.35 5.50
C ALA A 394 33.90 1.05 5.48
N GLU A 395 34.31 -0.02 4.79
CA GLU A 395 35.74 -0.34 4.63
C GLU A 395 36.47 0.70 3.78
N ALA A 396 35.88 1.16 2.67
CA ALA A 396 36.49 2.19 1.84
C ALA A 396 36.75 3.49 2.62
N ARG A 397 35.84 3.86 3.53
CA ARG A 397 36.02 5.01 4.44
C ARG A 397 37.18 4.80 5.41
N PHE A 398 37.34 3.59 5.96
CA PHE A 398 38.45 3.27 6.84
C PHE A 398 39.81 3.43 6.12
N HIS A 399 39.93 2.84 4.93
CA HIS A 399 41.15 2.97 4.12
C HIS A 399 41.44 4.42 3.75
N ALA A 400 40.45 5.18 3.28
CA ALA A 400 40.62 6.61 2.97
C ALA A 400 41.07 7.45 4.19
N MET A 401 40.58 7.14 5.40
CA MET A 401 41.02 7.81 6.63
C MET A 401 42.47 7.44 7.02
N THR A 402 42.90 6.22 6.70
CA THR A 402 44.25 5.72 7.05
C THR A 402 45.29 6.21 6.04
N ASP A 403 44.90 6.37 4.77
CA ASP A 403 45.73 6.86 3.67
C ASP A 403 45.86 8.39 3.63
N THR A 404 45.05 9.12 4.39
CA THR A 404 45.22 10.58 4.55
C THR A 404 46.35 10.81 5.55
N PRO A 405 47.55 11.24 5.12
CA PRO A 405 48.63 11.49 6.07
C PRO A 405 48.17 12.61 7.02
N ALA A 406 48.49 12.45 8.31
CA ALA A 406 48.32 13.49 9.30
C ALA A 406 48.99 14.77 8.76
N MET A 407 48.18 15.71 8.25
CA MET A 407 48.64 17.07 8.03
C MET A 407 48.99 17.62 9.41
N ALA A 408 50.29 17.66 9.67
CA ALA A 408 50.89 18.24 10.85
C ALA A 408 50.29 19.62 11.13
N ALA A 409 49.86 19.82 12.38
CA ALA A 409 49.64 21.14 12.96
C ALA A 409 50.93 21.64 13.59
#